data_AF-A0A1F8T1Q7-F1
#
_entry.id   AF-A0A1F8T1Q7-F1
#
_cell.length_a   1.000
_cell.length_b   1.000
_cell.length_c   1.000
_cell.angle_alpha   90.00
_cell.angle_beta   90.00
_cell.angle_gamma   90.00
#
_symmetry.space_group_name_H-M   'P 1'
#
loop_
_entity.id
_entity.type
_entity.pdbx_description
1 polymer ?
#
loop_
_entity_poly.entity_id
_entity_poly.type
_entity_poly.pdbx_seq_one_letter_code
_entity_poly.pdbx_strand_id
1 'polypeptide(L)'
;MSYQTMTSVADIISALPTPYPPVSLTKHYKGTTLNQQGRIVDINSDSATIQATQRLTFHILMGMIHLRCGAFTGALSATIRPVDYTYGTFHLSDLSYGDWQDRKAERVQPKCPTYINIYFYQRTYRAFMIDICKEGMGILVNKTIDPEGRLRPGVKLLIEFQLTPEHSLINLKGTILYRKNVDQQLIKYGLHLLPNTNQKNTLQAYITQRYDEILNELEQEYIRLRNPFRVEDQFF
;
A
#
# COMPACT_ATOMS: atom_id res chain seq x y z
N MET A 1 -19.72 24.36 13.91
CA MET A 1 -18.25 24.44 14.06
C MET A 1 -17.67 24.52 12.65
N SER A 2 -17.03 25.63 12.32
CA SER A 2 -16.36 25.81 11.02
C SER A 2 -15.10 24.95 10.98
N TYR A 3 -15.04 23.98 10.06
CA TYR A 3 -13.79 23.29 9.77
C TYR A 3 -12.87 24.29 9.07
N GLN A 4 -11.87 24.80 9.80
CA GLN A 4 -10.73 25.43 9.13
C GLN A 4 -10.13 24.35 8.22
N THR A 5 -10.04 24.65 6.92
CA THR A 5 -9.28 23.83 5.98
C THR A 5 -7.82 23.92 6.36
N MET A 6 -7.35 22.97 7.17
CA MET A 6 -5.94 22.81 7.48
C MET A 6 -5.23 22.36 6.22
N THR A 7 -4.33 23.21 5.71
CA THR A 7 -3.61 22.95 4.45
C THR A 7 -2.12 22.72 4.67
N SER A 8 -1.59 23.00 5.86
CA SER A 8 -0.18 22.82 6.18
C SER A 8 0.04 21.91 7.39
N VAL A 9 1.24 21.34 7.47
CA VAL A 9 1.69 20.54 8.63
C VAL A 9 1.67 21.37 9.91
N ALA A 10 2.08 22.64 9.85
CA ALA A 10 2.09 23.53 11.01
C ALA A 10 0.68 23.78 11.57
N ASP A 11 -0.32 23.99 10.69
CA ASP A 11 -1.71 24.19 11.11
C ASP A 11 -2.24 22.95 11.85
N ILE A 12 -1.97 21.77 11.30
CA ILE A 12 -2.37 20.48 11.87
C ILE A 12 -1.76 20.31 13.26
N ILE A 13 -0.46 20.56 13.40
CA ILE A 13 0.25 20.40 14.66
C ILE A 13 -0.25 21.40 15.70
N SER A 14 -0.45 22.66 15.30
CA SER A 14 -0.95 23.70 16.22
C SER A 14 -2.35 23.40 16.77
N ALA A 15 -3.14 22.61 16.04
CA ALA A 15 -4.48 22.21 16.44
C ALA A 15 -4.54 20.86 17.17
N LEU A 16 -3.42 20.16 17.34
CA LEU A 16 -3.39 18.93 18.12
C LEU A 16 -3.65 19.23 19.60
N PRO A 17 -4.63 18.57 20.24
CA PRO A 17 -4.87 18.76 21.66
C PRO A 17 -3.71 18.19 22.47
N THR A 18 -3.45 18.80 23.63
CA THR A 18 -2.55 18.25 24.65
C THR A 18 -3.38 17.77 25.85
N PRO A 19 -3.21 16.52 26.34
CA PRO A 19 -2.27 15.49 25.85
C PRO A 19 -2.63 14.99 24.44
N TYR A 20 -1.60 14.60 23.68
CA TYR A 20 -1.78 14.16 22.29
C TYR A 20 -2.70 12.94 22.19
N PRO A 21 -3.59 12.89 21.18
CA PRO A 21 -4.47 11.76 20.99
C PRO A 21 -3.68 10.52 20.54
N PRO A 22 -4.22 9.30 20.76
CA PRO A 22 -3.68 8.10 20.13
C PRO A 22 -3.62 8.26 18.60
N VAL A 23 -2.56 7.72 18.00
CA VAL A 23 -2.36 7.78 16.56
C VAL A 23 -2.31 6.39 15.96
N SER A 24 -2.77 6.28 14.71
CA SER A 24 -2.63 5.10 13.87
C SER A 24 -1.57 5.37 12.82
N LEU A 25 -0.54 4.54 12.81
CA LEU A 25 0.50 4.48 11.79
C LEU A 25 0.07 3.45 10.75
N THR A 26 -0.20 3.91 9.54
CA THR A 26 -0.64 3.09 8.41
C THR A 26 0.45 3.03 7.36
N LYS A 27 0.80 1.83 6.91
CA LYS A 27 1.70 1.59 5.78
C LYS A 27 1.06 0.61 4.80
N HIS A 28 1.25 0.87 3.51
CA HIS A 28 0.92 -0.12 2.49
C HIS A 28 2.16 -0.92 2.11
N TYR A 29 2.13 -2.23 2.29
CA TYR A 29 3.23 -3.14 1.98
C TYR A 29 2.72 -4.33 1.16
N LYS A 30 3.32 -4.58 -0.01
CA LYS A 30 2.90 -5.65 -0.94
C LYS A 30 1.37 -5.69 -1.15
N GLY A 31 0.77 -4.52 -1.36
CA GLY A 31 -0.69 -4.39 -1.50
C GLY A 31 -1.46 -4.43 -0.19
N THR A 32 -0.93 -5.00 0.89
CA THR A 32 -1.59 -5.12 2.19
C THR A 32 -1.54 -3.82 3.00
N THR A 33 -2.56 -3.54 3.81
CA THR A 33 -2.55 -2.43 4.77
C THR A 33 -2.09 -2.89 6.15
N LEU A 34 -0.94 -2.38 6.59
CA LEU A 34 -0.42 -2.58 7.93
C LEU A 34 -0.82 -1.38 8.79
N ASN A 35 -1.45 -1.64 9.93
CA ASN A 35 -1.88 -0.61 10.86
C ASN A 35 -1.29 -0.89 12.24
N GLN A 36 -0.67 0.12 12.82
CA GLN A 36 -0.11 0.06 14.16
C GLN A 36 -0.57 1.26 14.98
N GLN A 37 -0.96 1.01 16.22
CA GLN A 37 -1.25 2.07 17.18
C GLN A 37 0.03 2.64 17.78
N GLY A 38 0.05 3.94 18.03
CA GLY A 38 1.14 4.66 18.64
C GLY A 38 0.65 5.86 19.45
N ARG A 39 1.59 6.51 20.12
CA ARG A 39 1.40 7.74 20.86
C ARG A 39 2.43 8.77 20.41
N ILE A 40 1.99 9.99 20.16
CA ILE A 40 2.91 11.10 19.92
C ILE A 40 3.59 11.40 21.26
N VAL A 41 4.91 11.33 21.27
CA VAL A 41 5.75 11.77 22.40
C VAL A 41 6.09 13.24 22.22
N ASP A 42 6.50 13.60 21.00
CA ASP A 42 6.84 14.96 20.60
C ASP A 42 6.53 15.17 19.12
N ILE A 43 6.19 16.39 18.72
CA ILE A 43 5.91 16.74 17.33
C ILE A 43 6.16 18.23 17.07
N ASN A 44 6.82 18.52 15.94
CA ASN A 44 7.03 19.85 15.39
C ASN A 44 6.86 19.81 13.87
N SER A 45 6.98 20.97 13.19
CA SER A 45 6.73 21.09 11.75
C SER A 45 7.57 20.15 10.89
N ASP A 46 8.74 19.73 11.38
CA ASP A 46 9.75 19.05 10.59
C ASP A 46 9.86 17.55 10.95
N SER A 47 9.49 17.21 12.19
CA SER A 47 9.64 15.86 12.73
C SER A 47 8.64 15.52 13.83
N ALA A 48 8.44 14.22 14.03
CA ALA A 48 7.65 13.71 15.14
C ALA A 48 8.33 12.49 15.76
N THR A 49 8.21 12.36 17.08
CA THR A 49 8.64 11.17 17.82
C THR A 49 7.41 10.39 18.26
N ILE A 50 7.29 9.16 17.78
CA ILE A 50 6.14 8.29 18.06
C ILE A 50 6.59 7.10 18.90
N GLN A 51 5.96 6.89 20.05
CA GLN A 51 6.11 5.67 20.82
C GLN A 51 5.10 4.64 20.34
N ALA A 52 5.56 3.47 19.93
CA ALA A 52 4.65 2.42 19.48
C ALA A 52 4.16 1.53 20.63
N THR A 53 2.97 0.96 20.46
CA THR A 53 2.41 0.01 21.42
C THR A 53 2.91 -1.43 21.23
N GLN A 54 3.41 -1.78 20.03
CA GLN A 54 3.86 -3.14 19.69
C GLN A 54 5.22 -3.12 18.99
N ARG A 55 6.21 -3.84 19.54
CA ARG A 55 7.60 -3.78 19.06
C ARG A 55 7.93 -4.65 17.84
N LEU A 56 7.02 -5.56 17.48
CA LEU A 56 7.28 -6.61 16.49
C LEU A 56 7.22 -6.11 15.03
N THR A 57 6.53 -5.00 14.76
CA THR A 57 6.32 -4.45 13.41
C THR A 57 7.31 -3.34 13.03
N PHE A 58 8.36 -3.13 13.83
CA PHE A 58 9.26 -1.97 13.78
C PHE A 58 10.07 -1.85 12.49
N HIS A 59 10.67 -2.93 12.02
CA HIS A 59 11.47 -2.88 10.79
C HIS A 59 10.60 -2.63 9.55
N ILE A 60 9.35 -3.10 9.61
CA ILE A 60 8.45 -3.15 8.46
C ILE A 60 7.99 -1.75 8.10
N LEU A 61 7.93 -0.85 9.08
CA LEU A 61 7.47 0.51 8.87
C LEU A 61 8.56 1.45 8.31
N MET A 62 9.79 0.99 8.07
CA MET A 62 10.83 1.83 7.45
C MET A 62 10.39 2.40 6.10
N GLY A 63 10.75 3.65 5.81
CA GLY A 63 10.28 4.37 4.63
C GLY A 63 8.98 5.14 4.88
N MET A 64 8.20 5.37 3.82
CA MET A 64 7.00 6.22 3.91
C MET A 64 5.86 5.54 4.67
N ILE A 65 5.26 6.28 5.60
CA ILE A 65 4.08 5.90 6.38
C ILE A 65 3.08 7.06 6.43
N HIS A 66 1.88 6.76 6.92
CA HIS A 66 0.80 7.72 7.11
C HIS A 66 0.31 7.68 8.55
N LEU A 67 0.40 8.79 9.24
CA LEU A 67 -0.10 8.99 10.59
C LEU A 67 -1.50 9.59 10.53
N ARG A 68 -2.42 8.99 11.28
CA ARG A 68 -3.81 9.43 11.41
C ARG A 68 -4.23 9.51 12.86
N CYS A 69 -5.10 10.47 13.17
CA CYS A 69 -5.78 10.55 14.45
C CYS A 69 -7.14 11.23 14.27
N GLY A 70 -7.98 11.21 15.31
CA GLY A 70 -9.31 11.82 15.26
C GLY A 70 -9.30 13.36 15.22
N ALA A 71 -8.15 14.01 15.39
CA ALA A 71 -8.06 15.48 15.44
C ALA A 71 -8.08 16.14 14.04
N PHE A 72 -7.80 15.39 12.97
CA PHE A 72 -7.80 15.90 11.59
C PHE A 72 -8.31 14.84 10.61
N THR A 73 -8.84 15.27 9.47
CA THR A 73 -9.51 14.38 8.52
C THR A 73 -8.57 13.74 7.50
N GLY A 74 -7.40 14.33 7.26
CA GLY A 74 -6.38 13.81 6.33
C GLY A 74 -5.40 12.83 6.99
N ALA A 75 -4.23 12.69 6.38
CA ALA A 75 -3.10 11.97 6.96
C ALA A 75 -1.83 12.80 6.89
N LEU A 76 -1.03 12.69 7.94
CA LEU A 76 0.35 13.18 7.95
C LEU A 76 1.24 12.08 7.37
N SER A 77 1.74 12.27 6.16
CA SER A 77 2.71 11.37 5.55
C SER A 77 4.11 11.72 6.03
N ALA A 78 4.91 10.70 6.33
CA ALA A 78 6.26 10.89 6.85
C ALA A 78 7.17 9.72 6.47
N THR A 79 8.47 9.95 6.50
CA THR A 79 9.48 8.89 6.39
C THR A 79 9.90 8.45 7.79
N ILE A 80 9.80 7.15 8.09
CA ILE A 80 10.38 6.58 9.31
C ILE A 80 11.91 6.50 9.17
N ARG A 81 12.60 7.11 10.13
CA ARG A 81 14.04 6.99 10.38
C ARG A 81 14.33 5.85 11.37
N PRO A 82 15.59 5.40 11.49
CA PRO A 82 15.95 4.23 12.30
C PRO A 82 15.35 4.28 13.71
N VAL A 83 14.86 3.12 14.15
CA VAL A 83 14.11 2.94 15.39
C VAL A 83 15.06 2.96 16.59
N ASP A 84 14.71 3.69 17.64
CA ASP A 84 15.32 3.46 18.96
C ASP A 84 14.60 2.28 19.63
N TYR A 85 15.19 1.10 19.50
CA TYR A 85 14.64 -0.14 20.06
C TYR A 85 14.64 -0.16 21.59
N THR A 86 15.48 0.66 22.24
CA THR A 86 15.58 0.76 23.69
C THR A 86 14.28 1.34 24.25
N TYR A 87 13.87 2.48 23.69
CA TYR A 87 12.67 3.19 24.13
C TYR A 87 11.41 2.80 23.37
N GLY A 88 11.54 2.06 22.25
CA GLY A 88 10.42 1.68 21.40
C GLY A 88 9.82 2.87 20.67
N THR A 89 10.67 3.83 20.28
CA THR A 89 10.28 5.08 19.64
C THR A 89 10.76 5.15 18.19
N PHE A 90 9.97 5.81 17.35
CA PHE A 90 10.29 6.12 15.97
C PHE A 90 10.47 7.62 15.80
N HIS A 91 11.44 7.99 14.98
CA HIS A 91 11.54 9.35 14.46
C HIS A 91 10.94 9.40 13.07
N LEU A 92 9.99 10.30 12.90
CA LEU A 92 9.35 10.63 11.63
C LEU A 92 9.98 11.91 11.10
N SER A 93 10.36 11.92 9.83
CA SER A 93 10.86 13.10 9.11
C SER A 93 10.06 13.34 7.83
N ASP A 94 10.34 14.45 7.15
CA ASP A 94 9.78 14.76 5.84
C ASP A 94 8.24 14.81 5.89
N LEU A 95 7.72 15.45 6.94
CA LEU A 95 6.29 15.55 7.21
C LEU A 95 5.57 16.28 6.08
N SER A 96 4.47 15.70 5.63
CA SER A 96 3.56 16.33 4.66
C SER A 96 2.13 16.01 5.02
N TYR A 97 1.21 16.96 4.83
CA TYR A 97 -0.21 16.74 5.06
C TYR A 97 -0.96 16.64 3.74
N GLY A 98 -1.91 15.72 3.66
CA GLY A 98 -2.76 15.59 2.49
C GLY A 98 -4.00 14.76 2.75
N ASP A 99 -4.83 14.70 1.72
CA ASP A 99 -6.05 13.89 1.75
C ASP A 99 -5.72 12.41 1.94
N TRP A 100 -6.51 11.76 2.78
CA TRP A 100 -6.42 10.33 3.01
C TRP A 100 -7.74 9.68 2.65
N GLN A 101 -7.66 8.55 1.95
CA GLN A 101 -8.82 7.71 1.69
C GLN A 101 -8.49 6.29 2.09
N ASP A 102 -9.29 5.77 3.02
CA ASP A 102 -9.21 4.36 3.40
C ASP A 102 -9.56 3.48 2.21
N ARG A 103 -8.80 2.39 2.09
CA ARG A 103 -9.11 1.38 1.10
C ARG A 103 -10.41 0.69 1.50
N LYS A 104 -11.33 0.59 0.55
CA LYS A 104 -12.61 -0.12 0.74
C LYS A 104 -12.46 -1.63 0.85
N ALA A 105 -11.30 -2.17 0.47
CA ALA A 105 -11.02 -3.60 0.48
C ALA A 105 -9.54 -3.86 0.65
N GLU A 106 -9.23 -4.94 1.37
CA GLU A 106 -7.87 -5.47 1.50
C GLU A 106 -7.36 -5.93 0.14
N ARG A 107 -6.10 -5.62 -0.15
CA ARG A 107 -5.44 -5.95 -1.42
C ARG A 107 -4.18 -6.73 -1.13
N VAL A 108 -3.76 -7.56 -2.06
CA VAL A 108 -2.50 -8.29 -1.97
C VAL A 108 -1.74 -8.16 -3.28
N GLN A 109 -0.43 -8.07 -3.19
CA GLN A 109 0.47 -8.24 -4.32
C GLN A 109 0.61 -9.73 -4.62
N PRO A 110 0.56 -10.13 -5.90
CA PRO A 110 0.81 -11.52 -6.26
C PRO A 110 2.17 -12.02 -5.79
N LYS A 111 2.26 -13.30 -5.40
CA LYS A 111 3.49 -13.94 -4.91
C LYS A 111 4.63 -13.86 -5.93
N CYS A 112 4.30 -14.12 -7.19
CA CYS A 112 5.23 -14.06 -8.31
C CYS A 112 4.86 -12.88 -9.23
N PRO A 113 5.79 -12.38 -10.05
CA PRO A 113 5.48 -11.44 -11.12
C PRO A 113 4.35 -11.94 -12.03
N THR A 114 3.15 -11.41 -11.87
CA THR A 114 1.96 -11.82 -12.65
C THR A 114 1.70 -10.83 -13.77
N TYR A 115 1.63 -11.33 -15.00
CA TYR A 115 1.20 -10.57 -16.16
C TYR A 115 -0.26 -10.85 -16.49
N ILE A 116 -0.94 -9.83 -17.00
CA ILE A 116 -2.32 -9.92 -17.46
C ILE A 116 -2.43 -9.55 -18.93
N ASN A 117 -3.36 -10.19 -19.62
CA ASN A 117 -3.80 -9.82 -20.95
C ASN A 117 -5.03 -8.91 -20.84
N ILE A 118 -4.98 -7.76 -21.50
CA ILE A 118 -6.08 -6.80 -21.57
C ILE A 118 -6.53 -6.76 -23.02
N TYR A 119 -7.78 -7.14 -23.27
CA TYR A 119 -8.38 -7.11 -24.59
C TYR A 119 -9.22 -5.84 -24.77
N PHE A 120 -8.85 -5.02 -25.75
CA PHE A 120 -9.49 -3.74 -26.03
C PHE A 120 -9.37 -3.37 -27.52
N TYR A 121 -10.48 -3.02 -28.16
CA TYR A 121 -10.56 -2.72 -29.60
C TYR A 121 -9.75 -3.69 -30.50
N GLN A 122 -10.00 -5.00 -30.35
CA GLN A 122 -9.33 -6.07 -31.11
C GLN A 122 -7.80 -6.16 -30.91
N ARG A 123 -7.26 -5.43 -29.94
CA ARG A 123 -5.85 -5.52 -29.54
C ARG A 123 -5.73 -6.19 -28.19
N THR A 124 -4.64 -6.91 -28.02
CA THR A 124 -4.24 -7.49 -26.75
C THR A 124 -3.05 -6.72 -26.22
N TYR A 125 -3.19 -6.22 -25.01
CA TYR A 125 -2.14 -5.51 -24.31
C TYR A 125 -1.68 -6.32 -23.11
N ARG A 126 -0.36 -6.37 -22.88
CA ARG A 126 0.20 -7.02 -21.71
C ARG A 126 0.47 -5.98 -20.63
N ALA A 127 0.02 -6.25 -19.41
CA ALA A 127 0.25 -5.41 -18.26
C ALA A 127 0.79 -6.23 -17.09
N PHE A 128 1.47 -5.56 -16.16
CA PHE A 128 1.95 -6.16 -14.93
C PHE A 128 0.96 -5.94 -13.80
N MET A 129 0.58 -6.98 -13.07
CA MET A 129 -0.31 -6.87 -11.91
C MET A 129 0.49 -6.40 -10.69
N ILE A 130 0.13 -5.24 -10.14
CA ILE A 130 0.75 -4.69 -8.92
C ILE A 130 0.05 -5.26 -7.68
N ASP A 131 -1.28 -5.22 -7.68
CA ASP A 131 -2.11 -5.62 -6.54
C ASP A 131 -3.49 -6.05 -7.02
N ILE A 132 -4.17 -6.89 -6.22
CA ILE A 132 -5.52 -7.37 -6.49
C ILE A 132 -6.34 -7.47 -5.21
N CYS A 133 -7.64 -7.17 -5.32
CA CYS A 133 -8.66 -7.55 -4.36
C CYS A 133 -9.88 -8.13 -5.07
N LYS A 134 -10.95 -8.45 -4.32
CA LYS A 134 -12.18 -9.04 -4.86
C LYS A 134 -12.77 -8.26 -6.05
N GLU A 135 -12.71 -6.93 -6.00
CA GLU A 135 -13.40 -6.07 -6.98
C GLU A 135 -12.48 -4.99 -7.56
N GLY A 136 -11.17 -5.13 -7.36
CA GLY A 136 -10.20 -4.13 -7.76
C GLY A 136 -8.87 -4.74 -8.15
N MET A 137 -8.18 -4.07 -9.06
CA MET A 137 -6.83 -4.46 -9.47
C MET A 137 -6.00 -3.21 -9.77
N GLY A 138 -4.78 -3.18 -9.26
CA GLY A 138 -3.75 -2.23 -9.68
C GLY A 138 -2.88 -2.85 -10.76
N ILE A 139 -2.71 -2.18 -11.89
CA ILE A 139 -1.87 -2.65 -12.98
C ILE A 139 -0.85 -1.58 -13.38
N LEU A 140 0.32 -2.02 -13.85
CA LEU A 140 1.37 -1.19 -14.41
C LEU A 140 1.53 -1.51 -15.89
N VAL A 141 1.64 -0.46 -16.69
CA VAL A 141 1.81 -0.60 -18.13
C VAL A 141 2.87 0.36 -18.65
N ASN A 142 3.52 -0.02 -19.75
CA ASN A 142 4.37 0.88 -20.50
C ASN A 142 3.52 1.85 -21.34
N LYS A 143 3.87 3.13 -21.38
CA LYS A 143 3.17 4.15 -22.20
C LYS A 143 3.07 3.77 -23.68
N THR A 144 4.01 2.97 -24.20
CA THR A 144 4.03 2.55 -25.60
C THR A 144 2.86 1.64 -25.99
N ILE A 145 2.19 0.99 -25.02
CA ILE A 145 1.05 0.13 -25.33
C ILE A 145 -0.21 0.94 -25.67
N ASP A 146 -0.30 2.18 -25.22
CA ASP A 146 -1.44 3.06 -25.46
C ASP A 146 -0.96 4.44 -25.94
N PRO A 147 -0.31 4.50 -27.12
CA PRO A 147 0.29 5.74 -27.62
C PRO A 147 -0.78 6.81 -27.88
N GLU A 148 -2.00 6.38 -28.16
CA GLU A 148 -3.14 7.25 -28.45
C GLU A 148 -3.93 7.64 -27.19
N GLY A 149 -3.56 7.15 -26.01
CA GLY A 149 -4.23 7.47 -24.74
C GLY A 149 -5.69 6.99 -24.67
N ARG A 150 -6.04 5.92 -25.39
CA ARG A 150 -7.39 5.37 -25.47
C ARG A 150 -7.81 4.64 -24.20
N LEU A 151 -6.86 4.12 -23.41
CA LEU A 151 -7.12 3.49 -22.11
C LEU A 151 -7.37 4.55 -21.03
N ARG A 152 -8.50 5.25 -21.12
CA ARG A 152 -8.91 6.31 -20.19
C ARG A 152 -9.90 5.81 -19.13
N PRO A 153 -10.07 6.53 -18.01
CA PRO A 153 -11.12 6.23 -17.04
C PRO A 153 -12.50 6.05 -17.68
N GLY A 154 -13.28 5.08 -17.19
CA GLY A 154 -14.59 4.68 -17.71
C GLY A 154 -14.55 3.61 -18.82
N VAL A 155 -13.38 3.32 -19.39
CA VAL A 155 -13.25 2.29 -20.43
C VAL A 155 -13.47 0.89 -19.84
N LYS A 156 -14.32 0.11 -20.51
CA LYS A 156 -14.57 -1.31 -20.20
C LYS A 156 -13.55 -2.20 -20.92
N LEU A 157 -13.05 -3.20 -20.22
CA LEU A 157 -12.01 -4.11 -20.67
C LEU A 157 -12.44 -5.56 -20.41
N LEU A 158 -11.96 -6.47 -21.24
CA LEU A 158 -11.89 -7.88 -20.90
C LEU A 158 -10.46 -8.18 -20.45
N ILE A 159 -10.31 -8.85 -19.32
CA ILE A 159 -9.03 -9.06 -18.67
C ILE A 159 -8.87 -10.56 -18.41
N GLU A 160 -7.69 -11.08 -18.71
CA GLU A 160 -7.35 -12.47 -18.50
C GLU A 160 -6.00 -12.57 -17.79
N PHE A 161 -5.95 -13.42 -16.76
CA PHE A 161 -4.75 -13.61 -15.97
C PHE A 161 -4.78 -14.94 -15.22
N GLN A 162 -3.61 -15.34 -14.74
CA GLN A 162 -3.44 -16.50 -13.89
C GLN A 162 -2.66 -16.07 -12.64
N LEU A 163 -3.20 -16.34 -11.43
CA LEU A 163 -2.61 -15.84 -10.19
C LEU A 163 -1.35 -16.59 -9.78
N THR A 164 -1.36 -17.92 -9.93
CA THR A 164 -0.17 -18.78 -9.82
C THR A 164 -0.31 -19.92 -10.85
N PRO A 165 0.76 -20.63 -11.21
CA PRO A 165 0.70 -21.74 -12.16
C PRO A 165 -0.33 -22.83 -11.81
N GLU A 166 -0.64 -22.99 -10.52
CA GLU A 166 -1.60 -23.97 -10.00
C GLU A 166 -3.06 -23.49 -10.09
N HIS A 167 -3.30 -22.19 -10.26
CA HIS A 167 -4.64 -21.64 -10.40
C HIS A 167 -5.13 -21.71 -11.84
N SER A 168 -6.42 -21.93 -12.04
CA SER A 168 -7.03 -21.81 -13.36
C SER A 168 -6.94 -20.37 -13.90
N LEU A 169 -6.92 -20.25 -15.23
CA LEU A 169 -7.01 -18.98 -15.92
C LEU A 169 -8.32 -18.27 -15.53
N ILE A 170 -8.21 -17.01 -15.10
CA ILE A 170 -9.34 -16.16 -14.74
C ILE A 170 -9.58 -15.17 -15.89
N ASN A 171 -10.80 -15.14 -16.40
CA ASN A 171 -11.24 -14.15 -17.38
C ASN A 171 -12.44 -13.37 -16.85
N LEU A 172 -12.30 -12.05 -16.71
CA LEU A 172 -13.35 -11.19 -16.18
C LEU A 172 -13.42 -9.84 -16.89
N LYS A 173 -14.56 -9.17 -16.73
CA LYS A 173 -14.75 -7.79 -17.20
C LYS A 173 -14.22 -6.81 -16.15
N GLY A 174 -13.67 -5.69 -16.59
CA GLY A 174 -13.25 -4.61 -15.72
C GLY A 174 -13.50 -3.25 -16.33
N THR A 175 -13.40 -2.20 -15.50
CA THR A 175 -13.49 -0.80 -15.92
C THR A 175 -12.32 -0.02 -15.36
N ILE A 176 -11.67 0.83 -16.16
CA ILE A 176 -10.62 1.72 -15.67
C ILE A 176 -11.25 2.77 -14.75
N LEU A 177 -10.83 2.85 -13.49
CA LEU A 177 -11.27 3.86 -12.54
C LEU A 177 -10.40 5.11 -12.58
N TYR A 178 -9.08 4.92 -12.60
CA TYR A 178 -8.13 6.03 -12.62
C TYR A 178 -6.88 5.69 -13.41
N ARG A 179 -6.18 6.74 -13.84
CA ARG A 179 -4.91 6.72 -14.55
C ARG A 179 -3.93 7.63 -13.82
N LYS A 180 -2.75 7.12 -13.47
CA LYS A 180 -1.68 7.91 -12.84
C LYS A 180 -0.35 7.65 -13.54
N ASN A 181 0.33 8.70 -13.97
CA ASN A 181 1.72 8.57 -14.41
C ASN A 181 2.59 8.21 -13.20
N VAL A 182 3.34 7.13 -13.31
CA VAL A 182 4.32 6.73 -12.28
C VAL A 182 5.68 7.33 -12.61
N ASP A 183 6.05 7.31 -13.89
CA ASP A 183 7.29 7.88 -14.40
C ASP A 183 7.16 8.25 -15.90
N GLN A 184 8.27 8.59 -16.56
CA GLN A 184 8.36 8.90 -17.98
C GLN A 184 7.82 7.80 -18.88
N GLN A 185 8.02 6.51 -18.52
CA GLN A 185 7.62 5.38 -19.35
C GLN A 185 6.45 4.55 -18.80
N LEU A 186 6.03 4.77 -17.55
CA LEU A 186 5.09 3.89 -16.86
C LEU A 186 3.81 4.61 -16.44
N ILE A 187 2.67 3.95 -16.66
CA ILE A 187 1.35 4.37 -16.18
C ILE A 187 0.80 3.30 -15.25
N LYS A 188 0.28 3.73 -14.10
CA LYS A 188 -0.55 2.90 -13.22
C LYS A 188 -2.02 3.12 -13.55
N TYR A 189 -2.73 2.02 -13.77
CA TYR A 189 -4.19 2.02 -13.82
C TYR A 189 -4.77 1.34 -12.59
N GLY A 190 -5.83 1.92 -12.04
CA GLY A 190 -6.71 1.24 -11.10
C GLY A 190 -7.93 0.75 -11.86
N LEU A 191 -8.24 -0.54 -11.72
CA LEU A 191 -9.38 -1.19 -12.35
C LEU A 191 -10.43 -1.54 -11.29
N HIS A 192 -11.71 -1.38 -11.65
CA HIS A 192 -12.82 -2.03 -10.97
C HIS A 192 -13.14 -3.32 -11.70
N LEU A 193 -13.11 -4.45 -11.00
CA LEU A 193 -13.40 -5.76 -11.56
C LEU A 193 -14.87 -6.10 -11.37
N LEU A 194 -15.44 -6.84 -12.33
CA LEU A 194 -16.81 -7.33 -12.30
C LEU A 194 -16.82 -8.87 -12.32
N PRO A 195 -16.29 -9.54 -11.27
CA PRO A 195 -16.29 -11.00 -11.20
C PRO A 195 -17.68 -11.58 -10.92
N ASN A 196 -17.95 -12.77 -11.46
CA ASN A 196 -19.10 -13.57 -11.04
C ASN A 196 -18.86 -14.22 -9.67
N THR A 197 -19.87 -14.91 -9.12
CA THR A 197 -19.80 -15.52 -7.78
C THR A 197 -18.63 -16.50 -7.64
N ASN A 198 -18.40 -17.38 -8.62
CA ASN A 198 -17.31 -18.35 -8.57
C ASN A 198 -15.95 -17.65 -8.58
N GLN A 199 -15.78 -16.66 -9.45
CA GLN A 199 -14.57 -15.85 -9.52
C GLN A 199 -14.33 -15.06 -8.23
N LYS A 200 -15.37 -14.49 -7.61
CA LYS A 200 -15.27 -13.83 -6.31
C LYS A 200 -14.74 -14.78 -5.23
N ASN A 201 -15.23 -16.02 -5.22
CA ASN A 201 -14.79 -17.04 -4.26
C ASN A 201 -13.32 -17.43 -4.50
N THR A 202 -12.94 -17.67 -5.77
CA THR A 202 -11.53 -17.95 -6.14
C THR A 202 -10.61 -16.81 -5.74
N LEU A 203 -10.98 -15.56 -6.05
CA LEU A 203 -10.21 -14.38 -5.68
C LEU A 203 -10.10 -14.23 -4.17
N GLN A 204 -11.20 -14.41 -3.43
CA GLN A 204 -11.19 -14.32 -1.96
C GLN A 204 -10.27 -15.38 -1.33
N ALA A 205 -10.33 -16.63 -1.79
CA ALA A 205 -9.48 -17.69 -1.28
C ALA A 205 -7.99 -17.35 -1.50
N TYR A 206 -7.65 -16.91 -2.71
CA TYR A 206 -6.29 -16.46 -3.02
C TYR A 206 -5.84 -15.27 -2.16
N ILE A 207 -6.70 -14.25 -2.01
CA ILE A 207 -6.38 -13.04 -1.23
C ILE A 207 -6.12 -13.40 0.23
N THR A 208 -6.94 -14.26 0.83
CA THR A 208 -6.75 -14.73 2.21
C THR A 208 -5.42 -15.46 2.35
N GLN A 209 -5.16 -16.46 1.51
CA GLN A 209 -3.90 -17.20 1.55
C GLN A 209 -2.69 -16.26 1.38
N ARG A 210 -2.73 -15.38 0.37
CA ARG A 210 -1.59 -14.51 0.06
C ARG A 210 -1.35 -13.48 1.16
N TYR A 211 -2.40 -13.01 1.84
CA TYR A 211 -2.26 -12.13 2.99
C TYR A 211 -1.48 -12.82 4.12
N ASP A 212 -1.83 -14.07 4.44
CA ASP A 212 -1.11 -14.84 5.46
C ASP A 212 0.35 -15.10 5.06
N GLU A 213 0.60 -15.41 3.79
CA GLU A 213 1.96 -15.53 3.26
C GLU A 213 2.77 -14.22 3.39
N ILE A 214 2.16 -13.06 3.12
CA ILE A 214 2.82 -11.75 3.30
C ILE A 214 3.15 -11.51 4.76
N LEU A 215 2.25 -11.83 5.69
CA LEU A 215 2.53 -11.72 7.13
C LEU A 215 3.68 -12.64 7.57
N ASN A 216 3.71 -13.87 7.06
CA ASN A 216 4.81 -14.80 7.32
C ASN A 216 6.15 -14.30 6.74
N GLU A 217 6.15 -13.77 5.50
CA GLU A 217 7.34 -13.15 4.90
C GLU A 217 7.89 -12.01 5.78
N LEU A 218 7.00 -11.18 6.32
CA LEU A 218 7.34 -10.08 7.22
C LEU A 218 7.95 -10.56 8.55
N GLU A 219 7.40 -11.64 9.12
CA GLU A 219 7.93 -12.26 10.33
C GLU A 219 9.32 -12.86 10.09
N GLN A 220 9.53 -13.52 8.94
CA GLN A 220 10.85 -14.06 8.59
C GLN A 220 11.89 -12.94 8.37
N GLU A 221 11.51 -11.84 7.71
CA GLU A 221 12.38 -10.66 7.59
C GLU A 221 12.74 -10.08 8.98
N TYR A 222 11.79 -10.10 9.93
CA TYR A 222 12.05 -9.65 11.30
C TYR A 222 13.09 -10.51 12.01
N ILE A 223 12.92 -11.83 11.94
CA ILE A 223 13.83 -12.79 12.54
C ILE A 223 15.23 -12.62 11.92
N ARG A 224 15.33 -12.50 10.59
CA ARG A 224 16.61 -12.34 9.88
C ARG A 224 17.37 -11.09 10.32
N LEU A 225 16.68 -9.97 10.52
CA LEU A 225 17.31 -8.70 10.94
C LEU A 225 17.77 -8.70 12.41
N ARG A 226 17.19 -9.56 13.25
CA ARG A 226 17.54 -9.67 14.67
C ARG A 226 18.55 -10.76 14.99
N ASN A 227 18.72 -11.73 14.10
CA ASN A 227 19.78 -12.71 14.26
C ASN A 227 21.13 -11.98 14.06
N PRO A 228 22.05 -12.03 15.04
CA PRO A 228 23.39 -11.52 14.83
C PRO A 228 24.00 -12.27 13.64
N PHE A 229 24.66 -11.55 12.73
CA PHE A 229 25.50 -12.16 11.70
C PHE A 229 26.40 -13.18 12.40
N ARG A 230 26.21 -14.47 12.11
CA ARG A 230 27.10 -15.49 12.63
C ARG A 230 28.42 -15.37 11.88
N VAL A 231 29.52 -15.52 12.59
CA VAL A 231 30.88 -15.47 12.03
C VAL A 231 31.07 -16.52 10.91
N GLU A 232 30.21 -17.53 10.87
CA GLU A 232 30.12 -18.57 9.82
C GLU A 232 29.77 -18.01 8.42
N ASP A 233 29.13 -16.84 8.33
CA ASP A 233 28.80 -16.18 7.05
C ASP A 233 29.96 -15.35 6.46
N GLN A 234 31.13 -15.32 7.11
CA GLN A 234 32.33 -14.61 6.64
C GLN A 234 33.34 -15.50 5.90
N PHE A 235 33.09 -16.81 5.81
CA PHE A 235 34.04 -17.78 5.26
C PHE A 235 33.59 -18.45 3.96
N PHE A 236 32.79 -17.77 3.13
CA PHE A 236 32.53 -18.14 1.74
C PHE A 236 32.57 -16.94 0.80
#